data_AF-A0A5C9CPY0-F1
#
_entry.id   AF-A0A5C9CPY0-F1
#
_cell.length_a   1.000
_cell.length_b   1.000
_cell.length_c   1.000
_cell.angle_alpha   90.00
_cell.angle_beta   90.00
_cell.angle_gamma   90.00
#
_symmetry.space_group_name_H-M   'P 1'
#
loop_
_entity.id
_entity.type
_entity.pdbx_description
1 polymer ?
#
loop_
_entity_poly.entity_id
_entity_poly.type
_entity_poly.pdbx_seq_one_letter_code
_entity_poly.pdbx_strand_id
1 'polypeptide(L)'
;MRAVIPPLPKPDQEGHVPALAYIQVSIARDILRERTALGLSQNALAKLAGIRNETLCRLESGKHSPTVRTVEKIEKALQKAAKKQQRA
;
A
#
# COMPACT_ATOMS: atom_id res chain seq x y z
N MET A 1 14.46 -2.64 7.19
CA MET A 1 14.10 -3.46 6.01
C MET A 1 13.93 -2.54 4.81
N ARG A 2 14.57 -2.84 3.68
CA ARG A 2 14.43 -2.07 2.44
C ARG A 2 13.13 -2.50 1.76
N ALA A 3 12.10 -1.66 1.78
CA ALA A 3 10.85 -1.94 1.10
C ALA A 3 11.07 -1.83 -0.42
N VAL A 4 10.71 -2.87 -1.16
CA VAL A 4 10.84 -2.89 -2.62
C VAL A 4 9.54 -2.34 -3.22
N ILE A 5 9.64 -1.19 -3.89
CA ILE A 5 8.51 -0.56 -4.56
C ILE A 5 8.18 -1.40 -5.82
N PRO A 6 6.95 -1.91 -5.98
CA PRO A 6 6.59 -2.67 -7.17
C PRO A 6 6.65 -1.77 -8.42
N PRO A 7 7.16 -2.26 -9.56
CA PRO A 7 7.24 -1.49 -10.78
C PRO A 7 5.84 -1.32 -11.39
N LEU A 8 5.58 -0.15 -11.99
CA LEU A 8 4.38 0.06 -12.79
C LEU A 8 4.38 -0.87 -14.02
N PRO A 9 3.19 -1.30 -14.48
CA PRO A 9 3.10 -2.02 -15.74
C PRO A 9 3.65 -1.18 -16.89
N LYS A 10 4.34 -1.83 -17.81
CA LYS A 10 4.87 -1.17 -19.01
C LYS A 10 3.76 -1.00 -20.05
N PRO A 11 3.78 0.07 -20.85
CA PRO A 11 2.92 0.17 -22.03
C PRO A 11 3.23 -0.93 -23.04
N ASP A 12 2.23 -1.31 -23.84
CA ASP A 12 2.43 -2.15 -25.03
C ASP A 12 3.00 -1.35 -26.21
N GLN A 13 3.06 -1.96 -27.40
CA GLN A 13 3.62 -1.34 -28.60
C GLN A 13 2.80 -0.13 -29.08
N GLU A 14 1.53 -0.04 -28.71
CA GLU A 14 0.60 1.04 -29.06
C GLU A 14 0.53 2.11 -27.96
N GLY A 15 1.27 1.92 -26.85
CA GLY A 15 1.32 2.84 -25.73
C GLY A 15 0.18 2.65 -24.72
N HIS A 16 -0.64 1.60 -24.86
CA HIS A 16 -1.69 1.30 -23.90
C HIS A 16 -1.10 0.66 -22.65
N VAL A 17 -1.61 1.09 -21.50
CA VAL A 17 -1.23 0.53 -20.20
C VAL A 17 -2.43 -0.23 -19.63
N PRO A 18 -2.24 -1.45 -19.08
CA PRO A 18 -3.32 -2.17 -18.43
C PRO A 18 -3.81 -1.40 -17.20
N ALA A 19 -4.93 -0.68 -17.35
CA ALA A 19 -5.43 0.27 -16.36
C ALA A 19 -5.65 -0.35 -14.97
N LEU A 20 -6.23 -1.55 -14.91
CA LEU A 20 -6.43 -2.25 -13.64
C LEU A 20 -5.12 -2.57 -12.93
N ALA A 21 -4.12 -3.07 -13.66
CA ALA A 21 -2.80 -3.35 -13.09
C ALA A 21 -2.10 -2.07 -12.65
N TYR A 22 -2.25 -0.98 -13.41
CA TYR A 22 -1.70 0.32 -13.05
C TYR A 22 -2.28 0.82 -11.73
N ILE A 23 -3.60 0.80 -11.59
CA ILE A 23 -4.30 1.23 -10.37
C ILE A 23 -3.86 0.39 -9.17
N GLN A 24 -3.80 -0.94 -9.32
CA GLN A 24 -3.38 -1.85 -8.24
C GLN A 24 -1.96 -1.54 -7.76
N VAL A 25 -1.02 -1.41 -8.70
CA VAL A 25 0.36 -1.07 -8.36
C VAL A 25 0.46 0.33 -7.77
N SER A 26 -0.29 1.31 -8.28
CA SER A 26 -0.28 2.67 -7.73
C SER A 26 -0.69 2.69 -6.25
N ILE A 27 -1.81 2.06 -5.92
CA ILE A 27 -2.30 1.94 -4.53
C ILE A 27 -1.24 1.26 -3.64
N ALA A 28 -0.63 0.18 -4.13
CA ALA A 28 0.41 -0.53 -3.39
C ALA A 28 1.64 0.34 -3.10
N ARG A 29 2.08 1.12 -4.10
CA ARG A 29 3.24 2.01 -3.98
C ARG A 29 2.98 3.12 -2.96
N ASP A 30 1.79 3.71 -2.99
CA ASP A 30 1.45 4.83 -2.11
C ASP A 30 1.36 4.38 -0.64
N ILE A 31 0.67 3.26 -0.37
CA ILE A 31 0.61 2.66 0.96
C ILE A 31 2.01 2.28 1.47
N LEU A 32 2.83 1.64 0.63
CA LEU A 32 4.18 1.23 1.02
C LEU A 32 5.05 2.45 1.36
N ARG A 33 5.02 3.50 0.55
CA ARG A 33 5.77 4.74 0.78
C ARG A 33 5.37 5.37 2.10
N GLU A 34 4.09 5.63 2.31
CA GLU A 34 3.59 6.27 3.53
C GLU A 34 3.92 5.44 4.77
N ARG A 35 3.68 4.12 4.71
CA ARG A 35 4.04 3.20 5.80
C ARG A 35 5.53 3.32 6.16
N THR A 36 6.41 3.31 5.15
CA THR A 36 7.86 3.37 5.38
C THR A 36 8.31 4.73 5.90
N ALA A 37 7.70 5.83 5.45
CA ALA A 37 7.96 7.17 5.95
C ALA A 37 7.59 7.31 7.44
N LEU A 38 6.52 6.64 7.86
CA LEU A 38 6.09 6.54 9.25
C LEU A 38 6.89 5.53 10.10
N GLY A 39 7.90 4.87 9.51
CA GLY A 39 8.73 3.88 10.21
C GLY A 39 7.98 2.59 10.60
N LEU A 40 6.80 2.35 10.05
CA LEU A 40 5.96 1.20 10.42
C LEU A 40 6.42 -0.07 9.68
N SER A 41 6.41 -1.21 10.39
CA SER A 41 6.48 -2.53 9.74
C SER A 41 5.12 -2.91 9.12
N GLN A 42 5.11 -3.87 8.19
CA GLN A 42 3.86 -4.40 7.63
C GLN A 42 2.95 -4.94 8.75
N ASN A 43 3.50 -5.71 9.68
CA ASN A 43 2.73 -6.24 10.80
C ASN A 43 2.14 -5.12 11.68
N ALA A 44 2.90 -4.06 11.94
CA ALA A 44 2.42 -2.91 12.71
C ALA A 44 1.24 -2.21 12.03
N LEU A 45 1.35 -1.92 10.72
CA LEU A 45 0.25 -1.30 9.98
C LEU A 45 -0.97 -2.22 9.88
N ALA A 46 -0.76 -3.51 9.59
CA ALA A 46 -1.85 -4.49 9.51
C ALA A 46 -2.64 -4.59 10.83
N LYS A 47 -1.92 -4.59 11.96
CA LYS A 47 -2.54 -4.57 13.30
C LYS A 47 -3.34 -3.29 13.53
N LEU A 48 -2.80 -2.12 13.18
CA LEU A 48 -3.50 -0.83 13.32
C LEU A 48 -4.76 -0.76 12.43
N ALA A 49 -4.70 -1.33 11.23
CA ALA A 49 -5.81 -1.38 10.28
C ALA A 49 -6.84 -2.48 10.59
N GLY A 50 -6.55 -3.39 11.54
CA GLY A 50 -7.42 -4.52 11.85
C GLY A 50 -7.58 -5.48 10.65
N ILE A 51 -6.48 -5.77 9.96
CA ILE A 51 -6.41 -6.73 8.85
C ILE A 51 -5.29 -7.75 9.10
N ARG A 52 -5.31 -8.86 8.37
CA ARG A 52 -4.22 -9.85 8.44
C ARG A 52 -2.96 -9.27 7.80
N ASN A 53 -1.80 -9.54 8.40
CA ASN A 53 -0.51 -9.12 7.84
C ASN A 53 -0.31 -9.64 6.39
N GLU A 54 -0.72 -10.87 6.12
CA GLU A 54 -0.71 -11.46 4.77
C GLU A 54 -1.52 -10.64 3.75
N THR A 55 -2.65 -10.05 4.17
CA THR A 55 -3.45 -9.15 3.32
C THR A 55 -2.65 -7.90 2.94
N LEU A 56 -1.94 -7.29 3.89
CA LEU A 56 -1.11 -6.12 3.62
C LEU A 56 0.09 -6.49 2.73
N CYS A 57 0.75 -7.62 3.00
CA CYS A 57 1.88 -8.08 2.20
C CYS A 57 1.49 -8.32 0.73
N ARG A 58 0.36 -9.01 0.49
CA ARG A 58 -0.21 -9.21 -0.85
C ARG A 58 -0.54 -7.88 -1.54
N LEU A 59 -1.14 -6.95 -0.80
CA LEU A 59 -1.48 -5.62 -1.32
C LEU A 59 -0.21 -4.87 -1.73
N GLU A 60 0.78 -4.75 -0.85
CA GLU A 60 2.03 -4.02 -1.13
C GLU A 60 2.86 -4.64 -2.27
N SER A 61 2.64 -5.92 -2.59
CA SER A 61 3.25 -6.55 -3.76
C SER A 61 2.70 -6.03 -5.10
N GLY A 62 1.54 -5.38 -5.11
CA GLY A 62 0.84 -4.93 -6.32
C GLY A 62 0.24 -6.06 -7.17
N LYS A 63 0.33 -7.33 -6.73
CA LYS A 63 -0.13 -8.51 -7.47
C LYS A 63 -1.61 -8.84 -7.24
N HIS A 64 -2.23 -8.26 -6.21
CA HIS A 64 -3.59 -8.58 -5.82
C HIS A 64 -4.43 -7.31 -5.74
N SER A 65 -5.66 -7.38 -6.26
CA SER A 65 -6.64 -6.33 -6.10
C SER A 65 -7.14 -6.27 -4.65
N PRO A 66 -6.87 -5.19 -3.90
CA PRO A 66 -7.52 -5.01 -2.63
C PRO A 66 -8.99 -4.62 -2.84
N THR A 67 -9.84 -4.95 -1.88
CA THR A 67 -11.18 -4.34 -1.83
C THR A 67 -11.05 -2.88 -1.41
N VAL A 68 -11.98 -2.03 -1.85
CA VAL A 68 -12.07 -0.62 -1.41
C VAL A 68 -12.06 -0.53 0.12
N ARG A 69 -12.87 -1.38 0.78
CA ARG A 69 -12.93 -1.46 2.25
C ARG A 69 -11.57 -1.75 2.91
N THR A 70 -10.74 -2.59 2.29
CA THR A 70 -9.39 -2.88 2.80
C THR A 70 -8.50 -1.64 2.70
N VAL A 71 -8.55 -0.93 1.57
CA VAL A 71 -7.79 0.31 1.35
C VAL A 71 -8.19 1.37 2.37
N GLU A 72 -9.49 1.60 2.58
CA GLU A 72 -10.00 2.57 3.57
C GLU A 72 -9.53 2.27 5.00
N LYS A 73 -9.47 0.99 5.39
CA LYS A 73 -8.96 0.59 6.71
C LYS A 73 -7.48 0.94 6.88
N ILE A 74 -6.70 0.73 5.83
CA ILE A 74 -5.26 1.02 5.82
C ILE A 74 -5.04 2.53 5.85
N GLU A 75 -5.74 3.29 5.01
CA GLU A 75 -5.68 4.75 4.98
C GLU A 75 -6.00 5.35 6.36
N LYS A 76 -7.10 4.91 6.99
CA LYS A 76 -7.46 5.35 8.35
C LYS A 76 -6.38 5.02 9.38
N ALA A 77 -5.68 3.89 9.23
CA ALA A 77 -4.59 3.52 10.12
C ALA A 77 -3.35 4.39 9.92
N LEU A 78 -2.98 4.67 8.65
CA LEU A 78 -1.87 5.55 8.29
C LEU A 78 -2.10 6.98 8.80
N GLN A 79 -3.29 7.55 8.57
CA GLN A 79 -3.66 8.87 9.07
C GLN A 79 -3.56 8.97 10.61
N LYS A 80 -4.00 7.94 11.33
CA LYS A 80 -3.88 7.90 12.80
C LYS A 80 -2.42 7.84 13.25
N ALA A 81 -1.59 7.06 12.58
CA ALA A 81 -0.17 6.96 12.87
C ALA A 81 0.57 8.28 12.59
N ALA A 82 0.28 8.93 11.46
CA ALA A 82 0.83 10.24 11.10
C ALA A 82 0.47 11.32 12.15
N LYS A 83 -0.80 11.39 12.57
CA LYS A 83 -1.25 12.30 13.63
C LYS A 83 -0.54 12.05 14.96
N LYS A 84 -0.21 10.80 15.29
CA LYS A 84 0.53 10.47 16.50
C LYS A 84 1.99 10.93 16.42
N GLN A 85 2.64 10.77 15.26
CA GLN A 85 4.03 11.20 15.06
C GLN A 85 4.19 12.73 15.11
N GLN A 86 3.19 13.49 14.66
CA GLN A 86 3.20 14.96 14.71
C GLN A 86 3.02 15.54 16.11
N ARG A 87 2.51 14.74 17.06
CA ARG A 87 2.25 15.16 18.46
C ARG A 87 3.36 14.75 19.43
N ALA A 88 4.33 13.98 18.94
CA ALA A 88 5.49 13.50 19.70
C ALA A 88 6.70 14.37 19.39
#